data_AF-A0A376FD72-F1
#
_entry.id   AF-A0A376FD72-F1
#
_cell.length_a   1.000
_cell.length_b   1.000
_cell.length_c   1.000
_cell.angle_alpha   90.00
_cell.angle_beta   90.00
_cell.angle_gamma   90.00
#
_symmetry.space_group_name_H-M   'P 1'
#
loop_
_entity.id
_entity.type
_entity.pdbx_description
1 polymer ?
#
loop_
_entity_poly.entity_id
_entity_poly.type
_entity_poly.pdbx_seq_one_letter_code
_entity_poly.pdbx_strand_id
1 'polypeptide(L)'
;MPPLQNTTSTAPLTLKGSLRKSEISSVESVEVTGPMQIALHLKTPDAALLMQLTDRAGAMMAPEAAKKPDFAAHPVCSGPYKFDSRVSQDRIVLTRFDNYWNKDAYHFDKIIYLPIPDASVRLANLRAGDLDLTEGIAASDVKTVEADSKLALAKVTGLGYQGITFNINNGKVPANEPFKDARVREAFSQAIDRDALNQVVFEGLYTPANQAFSPVSPYHVNLPVPPRDVDKAKALLKAAGVTAPLTVNLLVPNNPTSQQVGQVLQAMVAEAGFNLNLQMTEFATLLDRQQSGDYQLSFLRLVGTPGSGRQHLRLYQQQRHA
;
A
#
# COMPACT_ATOMS: atom_id res chain seq x y z
N MET A 1 -30.32 -16.15 18.88
CA MET A 1 -28.95 -15.58 18.95
C MET A 1 -28.52 -15.59 20.39
N PRO A 2 -27.36 -16.17 20.75
CA PRO A 2 -26.82 -15.97 22.09
C PRO A 2 -26.55 -14.48 22.31
N PRO A 3 -26.74 -13.95 23.53
CA PRO A 3 -26.45 -12.55 23.83
C PRO A 3 -24.98 -12.25 23.50
N LEU A 4 -24.71 -11.09 22.89
CA LEU A 4 -23.36 -10.60 22.68
C LEU A 4 -22.66 -10.53 24.05
N GLN A 5 -21.78 -11.49 24.32
CA GLN A 5 -20.92 -11.42 25.49
C GLN A 5 -20.04 -10.17 25.37
N ASN A 6 -19.76 -9.55 26.51
CA ASN A 6 -19.12 -8.25 26.75
C ASN A 6 -17.75 -8.09 26.06
N THR A 7 -17.72 -8.07 24.73
CA THR A 7 -16.52 -8.18 23.91
C THR A 7 -16.64 -7.25 22.71
N THR A 8 -16.81 -5.97 22.99
CA THR A 8 -16.51 -4.90 22.02
C THR A 8 -15.05 -5.06 21.61
N SER A 9 -14.82 -5.43 20.36
CA SER A 9 -13.49 -5.70 19.83
C SER A 9 -12.67 -4.41 19.78
N THR A 10 -12.01 -4.05 20.88
CA THR A 10 -10.94 -3.04 20.92
C THR A 10 -9.61 -3.61 20.41
N ALA A 11 -9.65 -4.68 19.63
CA ALA A 11 -8.47 -5.45 19.22
C ALA A 11 -7.35 -4.58 18.61
N PRO A 12 -7.60 -3.54 17.78
CA PRO A 12 -6.51 -2.69 17.31
C PRO A 12 -5.83 -1.87 18.42
N LEU A 13 -6.52 -1.56 19.54
CA LEU A 13 -5.98 -0.85 20.71
C LEU A 13 -5.16 -1.76 21.63
N THR A 14 -5.57 -3.03 21.75
CA THR A 14 -5.06 -3.99 22.74
C THR A 14 -4.06 -4.99 22.16
N LEU A 15 -4.08 -5.24 20.84
CA LEU A 15 -3.14 -6.14 20.18
C LEU A 15 -1.74 -5.53 20.14
N LYS A 16 -0.78 -6.21 20.78
CA LYS A 16 0.64 -5.82 20.77
C LYS A 16 1.16 -5.80 19.32
N GLY A 17 1.76 -4.68 18.91
CA GLY A 17 2.30 -4.52 17.55
C GLY A 17 1.27 -4.13 16.48
N SER A 18 0.02 -3.81 16.86
CA SER A 18 -0.98 -3.30 15.92
C SER A 18 -0.52 -2.01 15.24
N LEU A 19 -0.38 -2.06 13.91
CA LEU A 19 -0.07 -0.88 13.07
C LEU A 19 -1.25 0.09 12.93
N ARG A 20 -2.43 -0.31 13.42
CA ARG A 20 -3.68 0.44 13.31
C ARG A 20 -4.09 1.08 14.63
N LYS A 21 -3.29 0.91 15.69
CA LYS A 21 -3.58 1.45 17.02
C LYS A 21 -3.73 2.97 17.04
N SER A 22 -2.90 3.68 16.28
CA SER A 22 -2.96 5.14 16.19
C SER A 22 -4.25 5.63 15.52
N GLU A 23 -4.81 4.83 14.61
CA GLU A 23 -6.02 5.19 13.84
C GLU A 23 -7.27 5.29 14.71
N ILE A 24 -7.31 4.68 15.89
CA ILE A 24 -8.47 4.77 16.80
C ILE A 24 -8.06 5.24 18.20
N SER A 25 -6.94 5.98 18.30
CA SER A 25 -6.35 6.40 19.57
C SER A 25 -7.19 7.42 20.35
N SER A 26 -8.14 8.09 19.68
CA SER A 26 -9.14 8.97 20.27
C SER A 26 -10.17 8.23 21.12
N VAL A 27 -10.41 6.93 20.84
CA VAL A 27 -11.34 6.09 21.61
C VAL A 27 -10.74 5.77 22.98
N GLU A 28 -11.41 6.23 24.03
CA GLU A 28 -11.08 5.94 25.42
C GLU A 28 -11.64 4.59 25.86
N SER A 29 -12.94 4.39 25.63
CA SER A 29 -13.64 3.17 26.01
C SER A 29 -14.83 2.91 25.09
N VAL A 30 -15.27 1.65 25.11
CA VAL A 30 -16.46 1.20 24.37
C VAL A 30 -17.41 0.56 25.37
N GLU A 31 -18.59 1.13 25.51
CA GLU A 31 -19.64 0.66 26.40
C GLU A 31 -20.73 -0.06 25.61
N VAL A 32 -21.16 -1.24 26.06
CA VAL A 32 -22.30 -1.96 25.50
C VAL A 32 -23.56 -1.49 26.22
N THR A 33 -24.34 -0.63 25.57
CA THR A 33 -25.55 -0.03 26.15
C THR A 33 -26.81 -0.82 25.81
N GLY A 34 -26.72 -1.79 24.90
CA GLY A 34 -27.81 -2.72 24.58
C GLY A 34 -27.40 -3.84 23.61
N PRO A 35 -28.32 -4.77 23.26
CA PRO A 35 -28.00 -5.93 22.42
C PRO A 35 -27.50 -5.61 21.01
N MET A 36 -27.79 -4.42 20.49
CA MET A 36 -27.36 -3.92 19.18
C MET A 36 -26.88 -2.46 19.28
N GLN A 37 -26.45 -2.04 20.46
CA GLN A 37 -26.09 -0.65 20.74
C GLN A 37 -24.78 -0.59 21.51
N ILE A 38 -23.86 0.27 21.04
CA ILE A 38 -22.63 0.61 21.73
C ILE A 38 -22.50 2.13 21.83
N ALA A 39 -21.80 2.60 22.86
CA ALA A 39 -21.34 3.97 22.98
C ALA A 39 -19.81 4.00 22.93
N LEU A 40 -19.27 4.89 22.08
CA LEU A 40 -17.83 5.17 22.00
C LEU A 40 -17.54 6.43 22.82
N HIS A 41 -16.77 6.28 23.89
CA HIS A 41 -16.31 7.41 24.70
C HIS A 41 -14.97 7.89 24.16
N LEU A 42 -14.83 9.17 23.84
CA LEU A 42 -13.63 9.72 23.21
C LEU A 42 -12.87 10.63 24.16
N LYS A 43 -11.53 10.53 24.16
CA LYS A 43 -10.65 11.42 24.92
C LYS A 43 -10.66 12.84 24.39
N THR A 44 -10.85 12.97 23.09
CA THR A 44 -10.85 14.23 22.33
C THR A 44 -11.85 14.13 21.19
N PRO A 45 -12.48 15.24 20.76
CA PRO A 45 -13.27 15.25 19.53
C PRO A 45 -12.47 14.72 18.34
N ASP A 46 -13.05 13.79 17.58
CA ASP A 46 -12.41 13.17 16.41
C ASP A 46 -13.42 13.04 15.26
N ALA A 47 -13.34 13.97 14.30
CA ALA A 47 -14.20 13.97 13.13
C ALA A 47 -13.84 12.87 12.12
N ALA A 48 -12.64 12.29 12.19
CA ALA A 48 -12.17 11.26 11.28
C ALA A 48 -12.55 9.84 11.72
N LEU A 49 -12.98 9.65 12.97
CA LEU A 49 -13.26 8.34 13.57
C LEU A 49 -14.22 7.49 12.74
N LEU A 50 -15.33 8.07 12.28
CA LEU A 50 -16.30 7.31 11.47
C LEU A 50 -15.67 6.79 10.18
N MET A 51 -14.84 7.59 9.51
CA MET A 51 -14.11 7.16 8.31
C MET A 51 -13.09 6.07 8.64
N GLN A 52 -12.34 6.20 9.74
CA GLN A 52 -11.37 5.20 10.18
C GLN A 52 -12.03 3.85 10.48
N LEU A 53 -13.22 3.86 11.06
CA LEU A 53 -14.00 2.65 11.34
C LEU A 53 -14.59 1.99 10.09
N THR A 54 -14.67 2.69 8.95
CA THR A 54 -15.01 2.05 7.67
C THR A 54 -13.84 1.27 7.04
N ASP A 55 -12.63 1.41 7.61
CA ASP A 55 -11.42 0.76 7.15
C ASP A 55 -10.98 -0.38 8.09
N ARG A 56 -9.76 -0.90 7.91
CA ARG A 56 -9.16 -2.02 8.63
C ARG A 56 -9.25 -1.89 10.16
N ALA A 57 -9.19 -0.69 10.71
CA ALA A 57 -9.33 -0.46 12.15
C ALA A 57 -10.73 -0.81 12.68
N GLY A 58 -11.78 -0.67 11.87
CA GLY A 58 -13.14 -1.06 12.23
C GLY A 58 -13.51 -2.50 11.83
N ALA A 59 -12.57 -3.30 11.33
CA ALA A 59 -12.85 -4.67 10.94
C ALA A 59 -13.28 -5.52 12.16
N MET A 60 -14.49 -6.07 12.08
CA MET A 60 -15.06 -6.89 13.15
C MET A 60 -14.47 -8.31 13.14
N MET A 61 -13.91 -8.70 14.27
CA MET A 61 -13.29 -10.01 14.50
C MET A 61 -14.07 -10.80 15.54
N ALA A 62 -14.10 -12.12 15.40
CA ALA A 62 -14.72 -13.00 16.39
C ALA A 62 -13.90 -12.94 17.69
N PRO A 63 -14.47 -12.49 18.83
CA PRO A 63 -13.71 -12.23 20.05
C PRO A 63 -12.93 -13.44 20.59
N GLU A 64 -13.57 -14.61 20.62
CA GLU A 64 -12.93 -15.84 21.11
C GLU A 64 -11.82 -16.34 20.18
N ALA A 65 -11.93 -16.09 18.87
CA ALA A 65 -10.86 -16.42 17.94
C ALA A 65 -9.69 -15.44 18.09
N ALA A 66 -9.97 -14.13 18.25
CA ALA A 66 -8.95 -13.08 18.37
C ALA A 66 -8.05 -13.23 19.61
N LYS A 67 -8.51 -13.95 20.64
CA LYS A 67 -7.71 -14.28 21.83
C LYS A 67 -6.67 -15.39 21.58
N LYS A 68 -6.82 -16.17 20.51
CA LYS A 68 -5.93 -17.30 20.25
C LYS A 68 -4.58 -16.82 19.70
N PRO A 69 -3.44 -17.40 20.12
CA PRO A 69 -2.11 -17.00 19.64
C PRO A 69 -1.93 -17.13 18.12
N ASP A 70 -2.64 -18.06 17.50
CA ASP A 70 -2.58 -18.39 16.07
C ASP A 70 -3.64 -17.65 15.23
N PHE A 71 -4.38 -16.69 15.81
CA PHE A 71 -5.43 -15.95 15.10
C PHE A 71 -4.95 -15.31 13.79
N ALA A 72 -3.72 -14.79 13.77
CA ALA A 72 -3.16 -14.19 12.55
C ALA A 72 -2.96 -15.20 11.40
N ALA A 73 -2.77 -16.48 11.73
CA ALA A 73 -2.69 -17.58 10.76
C ALA A 73 -4.07 -18.18 10.43
N HIS A 74 -5.03 -18.09 11.36
CA HIS A 74 -6.38 -18.63 11.24
C HIS A 74 -7.45 -17.60 11.61
N PRO A 75 -7.62 -16.52 10.81
CA PRO A 75 -8.52 -15.44 11.16
C PRO A 75 -9.98 -15.87 11.06
N VAL A 76 -10.79 -15.43 12.04
CA VAL A 76 -12.25 -15.60 12.04
C VAL A 76 -12.90 -14.22 12.09
N CYS A 77 -13.52 -13.84 10.99
CA CYS A 77 -14.14 -12.53 10.79
C CYS A 77 -15.63 -12.69 10.44
N SER A 78 -16.34 -11.58 10.30
CA SER A 78 -17.77 -11.55 9.94
C SER A 78 -18.02 -11.40 8.44
N GLY A 79 -17.10 -11.84 7.57
CA GLY A 79 -17.18 -11.64 6.12
C GLY A 79 -17.96 -12.73 5.36
N PRO A 80 -18.24 -12.51 4.05
CA PRO A 80 -18.95 -13.47 3.19
C PRO A 80 -18.13 -14.71 2.81
N TYR A 81 -16.82 -14.69 3.05
CA TYR A 81 -15.91 -15.81 2.81
C TYR A 81 -15.17 -16.16 4.10
N LYS A 82 -15.06 -17.46 4.39
CA LYS A 82 -14.24 -18.01 5.48
C LYS A 82 -12.85 -18.34 4.98
N PHE A 83 -11.86 -18.14 5.85
CA PHE A 83 -10.50 -18.61 5.62
C PHE A 83 -10.48 -20.14 5.60
N ASP A 84 -9.93 -20.73 4.54
CA ASP A 84 -9.80 -22.18 4.38
C ASP A 84 -8.36 -22.62 4.62
N SER A 85 -7.42 -22.09 3.83
CA SER A 85 -6.00 -22.42 3.98
C SER A 85 -5.07 -21.32 3.45
N ARG A 86 -3.82 -21.36 3.89
CA ARG A 86 -2.73 -20.54 3.35
C ARG A 86 -1.46 -21.39 3.23
N VAL A 87 -0.84 -21.31 2.07
CA VAL A 87 0.54 -21.74 1.87
C VAL A 87 1.36 -20.47 1.64
N SER A 88 2.33 -20.21 2.52
CA SER A 88 3.12 -18.97 2.46
C SER A 88 3.80 -18.83 1.10
N GLN A 89 3.71 -17.64 0.51
CA GLN A 89 4.26 -17.33 -0.83
C GLN A 89 3.67 -18.14 -2.01
N ASP A 90 2.59 -18.90 -1.80
CA ASP A 90 1.97 -19.72 -2.85
C ASP A 90 0.47 -19.43 -3.02
N ARG A 91 -0.36 -19.60 -1.97
CA ARG A 91 -1.80 -19.34 -2.10
C ARG A 91 -2.50 -19.00 -0.80
N ILE A 92 -3.60 -18.26 -0.91
CA ILE A 92 -4.63 -18.15 0.13
C ILE A 92 -5.95 -18.64 -0.47
N VAL A 93 -6.58 -19.59 0.19
CA VAL A 93 -7.89 -20.13 -0.20
C VAL A 93 -8.94 -19.63 0.77
N LEU A 94 -9.99 -19.05 0.22
CA LEU A 94 -11.20 -18.69 0.95
C LEU A 94 -12.39 -19.46 0.35
N THR A 95 -13.33 -19.87 1.18
CA THR A 95 -14.56 -20.54 0.74
C THR A 95 -15.77 -19.72 1.18
N ARG A 96 -16.88 -19.75 0.43
CA ARG A 96 -18.08 -19.00 0.79
C ARG A 96 -18.59 -19.43 2.18
N PHE A 97 -19.06 -18.47 2.96
CA PHE A 97 -19.71 -18.72 4.23
C PHE A 97 -21.23 -18.74 4.03
N ASP A 98 -21.82 -19.93 3.96
CA ASP A 98 -23.26 -20.09 3.65
C ASP A 98 -24.23 -19.54 4.70
N ASN A 99 -23.72 -19.17 5.88
CA ASN A 99 -24.48 -18.53 6.95
C ASN A 99 -24.26 -17.00 6.99
N TYR A 100 -23.63 -16.42 5.96
CA TYR A 100 -23.48 -14.97 5.85
C TYR A 100 -24.85 -14.31 5.65
N TRP A 101 -25.10 -13.18 6.33
CA TRP A 101 -26.40 -12.51 6.37
C TRP A 101 -26.93 -12.09 4.99
N ASN A 102 -26.02 -11.80 4.05
CA ASN A 102 -26.34 -11.43 2.67
C ASN A 102 -25.60 -12.34 1.68
N LYS A 103 -25.65 -13.67 1.90
CA LYS A 103 -24.93 -14.64 1.06
C LYS A 103 -25.31 -14.58 -0.42
N ASP A 104 -26.55 -14.19 -0.73
CA ASP A 104 -27.08 -14.18 -2.10
C ASP A 104 -26.38 -13.15 -3.00
N ALA A 105 -25.69 -12.16 -2.41
CA ALA A 105 -24.86 -11.20 -3.14
C ALA A 105 -23.46 -11.73 -3.52
N TYR A 106 -23.09 -12.95 -3.12
CA TYR A 106 -21.75 -13.51 -3.28
C TYR A 106 -21.78 -14.88 -3.96
N HIS A 107 -21.53 -14.87 -5.27
CA HIS A 107 -21.81 -16.01 -6.13
C HIS A 107 -20.68 -17.05 -6.23
N PHE A 108 -19.43 -16.68 -5.93
CA PHE A 108 -18.32 -17.64 -6.01
C PHE A 108 -18.28 -18.55 -4.79
N ASP A 109 -18.11 -19.85 -5.00
CA ASP A 109 -17.98 -20.83 -3.92
C ASP A 109 -16.58 -20.79 -3.27
N LYS A 110 -15.55 -20.44 -4.05
CA LYS A 110 -14.15 -20.39 -3.63
C LYS A 110 -13.44 -19.21 -4.28
N ILE A 111 -12.57 -18.57 -3.51
CA ILE A 111 -11.64 -17.54 -4.00
C ILE A 111 -10.23 -17.99 -3.68
N ILE A 112 -9.36 -18.01 -4.68
CA ILE A 112 -7.95 -18.37 -4.53
C ILE A 112 -7.11 -17.14 -4.89
N TYR A 113 -6.34 -16.64 -3.94
CA TYR A 113 -5.37 -15.58 -4.17
C TYR A 113 -4.00 -16.19 -4.41
N LEU A 114 -3.36 -15.83 -5.52
CA LEU A 114 -2.02 -16.26 -5.89
C LEU A 114 -1.07 -15.04 -5.88
N PRO A 115 0.00 -15.04 -5.06
CA PRO A 115 0.99 -13.98 -5.04
C PRO A 115 2.00 -14.22 -6.17
N ILE A 116 1.66 -13.77 -7.38
CA ILE A 116 2.56 -13.84 -8.55
C ILE A 116 3.14 -12.42 -8.74
N PRO A 117 4.39 -12.12 -8.34
CA PRO A 117 4.91 -10.74 -8.36
C PRO A 117 5.14 -10.18 -9.76
N ASP A 118 5.51 -11.04 -10.71
CA ASP A 118 5.82 -10.65 -12.09
C ASP A 118 4.52 -10.43 -12.91
N ALA A 119 4.39 -9.23 -13.48
CA ALA A 119 3.19 -8.83 -14.22
C ALA A 119 3.02 -9.58 -15.54
N SER A 120 4.11 -9.90 -16.23
CA SER A 120 4.10 -10.64 -17.50
C SER A 120 3.66 -12.08 -17.26
N VAL A 121 4.13 -12.71 -16.17
CA VAL A 121 3.67 -14.04 -15.75
C VAL A 121 2.19 -14.01 -15.41
N ARG A 122 1.70 -12.99 -14.67
CA ARG A 122 0.25 -12.85 -14.40
C ARG A 122 -0.57 -12.73 -15.70
N LEU A 123 -0.12 -11.92 -16.66
CA LEU A 123 -0.83 -11.75 -17.92
C LEU A 123 -0.83 -13.03 -18.76
N ALA A 124 0.28 -13.78 -18.78
CA ALA A 124 0.34 -15.06 -19.47
C ALA A 124 -0.62 -16.09 -18.87
N ASN A 125 -0.66 -16.23 -17.55
CA ASN A 125 -1.60 -17.12 -16.85
C ASN A 125 -3.07 -16.69 -17.07
N LEU A 126 -3.35 -15.38 -17.06
CA LEU A 126 -4.67 -14.85 -17.40
C LEU A 126 -5.08 -15.21 -18.84
N ARG A 127 -4.17 -15.10 -19.82
CA ARG A 127 -4.46 -15.50 -21.22
C ARG A 127 -4.63 -17.01 -21.38
N ALA A 128 -3.93 -17.80 -20.58
CA ALA A 128 -4.04 -19.27 -20.57
C ALA A 128 -5.34 -19.76 -19.92
N GLY A 129 -6.00 -18.94 -19.11
CA GLY A 129 -7.20 -19.32 -18.35
C GLY A 129 -6.92 -19.87 -16.95
N ASP A 130 -5.66 -19.79 -16.50
CA ASP A 130 -5.27 -20.20 -15.14
C ASP A 130 -5.64 -19.15 -14.08
N LEU A 131 -5.96 -17.92 -14.51
CA LEU A 131 -6.48 -16.84 -13.67
C LEU A 131 -7.76 -16.27 -14.28
N ASP A 132 -8.76 -15.97 -13.44
CA ASP A 132 -9.96 -15.24 -13.87
C ASP A 132 -9.74 -13.72 -13.87
N LEU A 133 -8.83 -13.25 -13.00
CA LEU A 133 -8.61 -11.84 -12.69
C LEU A 133 -7.14 -11.62 -12.34
N THR A 134 -6.56 -10.54 -12.86
CA THR A 134 -5.29 -10.02 -12.34
C THR A 134 -5.33 -8.50 -12.14
N GLU A 135 -4.57 -8.04 -11.14
CA GLU A 135 -4.32 -6.61 -10.93
C GLU A 135 -2.88 -6.25 -11.34
N GLY A 136 -2.67 -4.98 -11.68
CA GLY A 136 -1.32 -4.42 -11.86
C GLY A 136 -0.66 -4.88 -13.16
N ILE A 137 -1.28 -4.57 -14.29
CA ILE A 137 -0.73 -4.83 -15.63
C ILE A 137 0.52 -3.98 -15.85
N ALA A 138 1.54 -4.56 -16.48
CA ALA A 138 2.71 -3.81 -16.89
C ALA A 138 2.30 -2.74 -17.91
N ALA A 139 2.88 -1.55 -17.80
CA ALA A 139 2.51 -0.43 -18.66
C ALA A 139 2.66 -0.78 -20.15
N SER A 140 3.75 -1.47 -20.49
CA SER A 140 4.06 -1.96 -21.83
C SER A 140 3.02 -2.90 -22.42
N ASP A 141 2.28 -3.62 -21.58
CA ASP A 141 1.30 -4.59 -22.05
C ASP A 141 -0.08 -3.96 -22.28
N VAL A 142 -0.33 -2.75 -21.77
CA VAL A 142 -1.67 -2.14 -21.77
C VAL A 142 -2.28 -2.07 -23.16
N LYS A 143 -1.54 -1.59 -24.16
CA LYS A 143 -2.05 -1.51 -25.55
C LYS A 143 -2.40 -2.88 -26.11
N THR A 144 -1.57 -3.89 -25.83
CA THR A 144 -1.81 -5.27 -26.32
C THR A 144 -3.03 -5.89 -25.65
N VAL A 145 -3.25 -5.56 -24.39
CA VAL A 145 -4.37 -6.02 -23.58
C VAL A 145 -5.67 -5.36 -24.03
N GLU A 146 -5.65 -4.06 -24.33
CA GLU A 146 -6.82 -3.33 -24.86
C GLU A 146 -7.23 -3.84 -26.25
N ALA A 147 -6.26 -4.29 -27.05
CA ALA A 147 -6.51 -4.88 -28.36
C ALA A 147 -6.98 -6.34 -28.29
N ASP A 148 -6.85 -7.02 -27.14
CA ASP A 148 -7.22 -8.42 -26.97
C ASP A 148 -8.72 -8.54 -26.65
N SER A 149 -9.52 -8.99 -27.63
CA SER A 149 -10.97 -9.11 -27.47
C SER A 149 -11.41 -10.12 -26.41
N LYS A 150 -10.51 -10.94 -25.87
CA LYS A 150 -10.82 -11.90 -24.79
C LYS A 150 -10.65 -11.29 -23.40
N LEU A 151 -10.02 -10.12 -23.30
CA LEU A 151 -9.69 -9.45 -22.06
C LEU A 151 -10.46 -8.13 -21.91
N ALA A 152 -10.80 -7.77 -20.68
CA ALA A 152 -11.47 -6.52 -20.36
C ALA A 152 -10.64 -5.72 -19.35
N LEU A 153 -10.08 -4.59 -19.78
CA LEU A 153 -9.27 -3.69 -18.96
C LEU A 153 -10.12 -2.62 -18.27
N ALA A 154 -10.23 -2.70 -16.95
CA ALA A 154 -10.79 -1.64 -16.13
C ALA A 154 -9.69 -0.68 -15.68
N LYS A 155 -9.70 0.56 -16.21
CA LYS A 155 -8.85 1.65 -15.75
C LYS A 155 -9.51 2.39 -14.59
N VAL A 156 -8.84 2.41 -13.44
CA VAL A 156 -9.36 3.10 -12.25
C VAL A 156 -8.31 4.07 -11.75
N THR A 157 -8.68 5.34 -11.58
CA THR A 157 -7.87 6.32 -10.86
C THR A 157 -8.13 6.17 -9.36
N GLY A 158 -7.15 5.65 -8.65
CA GLY A 158 -7.18 5.60 -7.20
C GLY A 158 -6.63 6.84 -6.51
N LEU A 159 -6.78 6.78 -5.20
CA LEU A 159 -6.34 7.74 -4.21
C LEU A 159 -4.99 7.37 -3.57
N GLY A 160 -4.43 6.21 -3.92
CA GLY A 160 -3.08 5.86 -3.52
C GLY A 160 -2.02 6.73 -4.19
N TYR A 161 -0.86 6.87 -3.53
CA TYR A 161 0.31 7.55 -4.08
C TYR A 161 1.56 6.68 -3.91
N GLN A 162 2.58 6.98 -4.71
CA GLN A 162 3.91 6.38 -4.60
C GLN A 162 4.94 7.47 -4.31
N GLY A 163 5.92 7.16 -3.49
CA GLY A 163 6.97 8.10 -3.12
C GLY A 163 8.15 7.43 -2.44
N ILE A 164 9.09 8.24 -1.99
CA ILE A 164 10.25 7.80 -1.22
C ILE A 164 10.14 8.39 0.18
N THR A 165 10.12 7.53 1.19
CA THR A 165 10.13 7.94 2.60
C THR A 165 11.56 8.12 3.06
N PHE A 166 11.84 9.28 3.67
CA PHE A 166 13.10 9.56 4.35
C PHE A 166 12.99 9.19 5.82
N ASN A 167 13.90 8.37 6.31
CA ASN A 167 14.03 8.16 7.74
C ASN A 167 14.76 9.35 8.38
N ILE A 168 14.03 10.22 9.07
CA ILE A 168 14.60 11.41 9.73
C ILE A 168 15.00 11.15 11.18
N ASN A 169 14.35 10.19 11.87
CA ASN A 169 14.53 9.98 13.31
C ASN A 169 13.93 8.67 13.87
N ASN A 170 13.64 7.67 13.03
CA ASN A 170 13.12 6.38 13.50
C ASN A 170 14.25 5.35 13.63
N GLY A 171 14.30 4.64 14.75
CA GLY A 171 15.32 3.63 15.02
C GLY A 171 16.71 4.22 15.37
N LYS A 172 17.71 3.33 15.45
CA LYS A 172 19.09 3.68 15.87
C LYS A 172 20.09 3.79 14.70
N VAL A 173 19.63 3.79 13.45
CA VAL A 173 20.53 3.80 12.28
C VAL A 173 21.31 5.12 12.24
N PRO A 174 22.65 5.11 12.37
CA PRO A 174 23.48 6.33 12.36
C PRO A 174 23.43 7.08 11.02
N ALA A 175 23.01 6.41 9.94
CA ALA A 175 23.07 6.91 8.57
C ALA A 175 21.91 7.86 8.19
N ASN A 176 21.10 8.29 9.16
CA ASN A 176 19.97 9.22 8.96
C ASN A 176 20.34 10.69 9.15
N GLU A 177 21.52 10.99 9.70
CA GLU A 177 21.95 12.36 9.99
C GLU A 177 21.87 13.31 8.79
N PRO A 178 22.31 12.94 7.56
CA PRO A 178 22.17 13.83 6.41
C PRO A 178 20.72 14.20 6.10
N PHE A 179 19.77 13.30 6.36
CA PHE A 179 18.35 13.52 6.07
C PHE A 179 17.61 14.32 7.14
N LYS A 180 18.24 14.63 8.27
CA LYS A 180 17.68 15.61 9.24
C LYS A 180 17.65 17.01 8.64
N ASP A 181 18.67 17.36 7.86
CA ASP A 181 18.70 18.62 7.12
C ASP A 181 17.69 18.58 5.96
N ALA A 182 16.72 19.50 5.98
CA ALA A 182 15.69 19.60 4.95
C ALA A 182 16.27 19.86 3.55
N ARG A 183 17.42 20.53 3.46
CA ARG A 183 18.09 20.84 2.19
C ARG A 183 18.58 19.59 1.47
N VAL A 184 18.99 18.56 2.20
CA VAL A 184 19.41 17.27 1.62
C VAL A 184 18.21 16.53 1.04
N ARG A 185 17.06 16.57 1.72
CA ARG A 185 15.80 15.97 1.22
C ARG A 185 15.28 16.74 0.00
N GLU A 186 15.36 18.07 0.03
CA GLU A 186 15.00 18.91 -1.12
C GLU A 186 15.92 18.63 -2.31
N ALA A 187 17.25 18.56 -2.09
CA ALA A 187 18.21 18.22 -3.14
C ALA A 187 17.89 16.87 -3.81
N PHE A 188 17.55 15.84 -3.03
CA PHE A 188 17.15 14.55 -3.58
C PHE A 188 15.88 14.65 -4.43
N SER A 189 14.87 15.42 -3.97
CA SER A 189 13.62 15.62 -4.71
C SER A 189 13.80 16.42 -6.00
N GLN A 190 14.68 17.43 -5.99
CA GLN A 190 15.03 18.26 -7.17
C GLN A 190 15.80 17.47 -8.23
N ALA A 191 16.51 16.41 -7.83
CA ALA A 191 17.25 15.55 -8.75
C ALA A 191 16.35 14.62 -9.59
N ILE A 192 15.06 14.49 -9.25
CA ILE A 192 14.13 13.53 -9.86
C ILE A 192 13.25 14.22 -10.92
N ASP A 193 13.35 13.75 -12.15
CA ASP A 193 12.39 14.07 -13.21
C ASP A 193 11.23 13.07 -13.14
N ARG A 194 10.10 13.53 -12.58
CA ARG A 194 8.92 12.69 -12.37
C ARG A 194 8.20 12.37 -13.68
N ASP A 195 8.26 13.27 -14.66
CA ASP A 195 7.68 13.05 -15.98
C ASP A 195 8.50 12.01 -16.74
N ALA A 196 9.82 12.19 -16.82
CA ALA A 196 10.69 11.23 -17.48
C ALA A 196 10.61 9.84 -16.81
N LEU A 197 10.58 9.78 -15.47
CA LEU A 197 10.40 8.51 -14.76
C LEU A 197 9.06 7.85 -15.13
N ASN A 198 7.98 8.62 -15.17
CA ASN A 198 6.66 8.12 -15.56
C ASN A 198 6.63 7.61 -17.01
N GLN A 199 7.27 8.32 -17.94
CA GLN A 199 7.37 7.88 -19.33
C GLN A 199 8.19 6.59 -19.46
N VAL A 200 9.37 6.53 -18.83
CA VAL A 200 10.30 5.40 -18.95
C VAL A 200 9.77 4.12 -18.31
N VAL A 201 9.16 4.23 -17.13
CA VAL A 201 8.75 3.04 -16.36
C VAL A 201 7.29 2.69 -16.56
N PHE A 202 6.44 3.70 -16.73
CA PHE A 202 4.99 3.51 -16.73
C PHE A 202 4.29 3.95 -18.02
N GLU A 203 5.04 4.26 -19.09
CA GLU A 203 4.52 4.70 -20.39
C GLU A 203 3.48 5.84 -20.29
N GLY A 204 3.66 6.74 -19.32
CA GLY A 204 2.77 7.88 -19.12
C GLY A 204 1.41 7.54 -18.49
N LEU A 205 1.20 6.31 -18.00
CA LEU A 205 -0.07 5.88 -17.41
C LEU A 205 -0.35 6.47 -16.02
N TYR A 206 0.67 7.01 -15.34
CA TYR A 206 0.51 7.64 -14.03
C TYR A 206 0.54 9.15 -14.15
N THR A 207 0.13 9.82 -13.08
CA THR A 207 0.24 11.28 -12.95
C THR A 207 1.38 11.60 -11.99
N PRO A 208 2.41 12.37 -12.41
CA PRO A 208 3.41 12.92 -11.50
C PRO A 208 2.75 13.64 -10.33
N ALA A 209 3.21 13.37 -9.12
CA ALA A 209 2.65 13.94 -7.90
C ALA A 209 3.69 14.73 -7.11
N ASN A 210 3.21 15.79 -6.46
CA ASN A 210 3.95 16.63 -5.50
C ASN A 210 3.34 16.59 -4.08
N GLN A 211 2.33 15.77 -3.88
CA GLN A 211 1.60 15.62 -2.62
C GLN A 211 1.07 14.18 -2.48
N ALA A 212 0.62 13.83 -1.27
CA ALA A 212 0.07 12.51 -0.98
C ALA A 212 -1.38 12.31 -1.44
N PHE A 213 -2.12 13.40 -1.70
CA PHE A 213 -3.51 13.35 -2.14
C PHE A 213 -3.60 13.29 -3.67
N SER A 214 -4.17 12.19 -4.17
CA SER A 214 -4.52 12.02 -5.59
C SER A 214 -5.56 13.04 -6.05
N PRO A 215 -5.63 13.39 -7.35
CA PRO A 215 -6.62 14.32 -7.91
C PRO A 215 -8.09 14.00 -7.61
N VAL A 216 -8.42 12.74 -7.32
CA VAL A 216 -9.79 12.31 -6.96
C VAL A 216 -10.11 12.48 -5.46
N SER A 217 -9.16 12.96 -4.65
CA SER A 217 -9.35 13.20 -3.22
C SER A 217 -10.04 14.54 -2.96
N PRO A 218 -11.00 14.63 -2.03
CA PRO A 218 -11.55 15.93 -1.62
C PRO A 218 -10.51 16.84 -0.95
N TYR A 219 -9.36 16.29 -0.54
CA TYR A 219 -8.25 17.04 0.08
C TYR A 219 -7.12 17.39 -0.90
N HIS A 220 -7.30 17.10 -2.20
CA HIS A 220 -6.31 17.43 -3.22
C HIS A 220 -6.22 18.94 -3.43
N VAL A 221 -4.99 19.47 -3.46
CA VAL A 221 -4.73 20.87 -3.77
C VAL A 221 -4.01 20.96 -5.10
N ASN A 222 -4.52 21.74 -6.05
CA ASN A 222 -3.85 21.88 -7.35
C ASN A 222 -2.57 22.72 -7.22
N LEU A 223 -1.43 22.05 -7.09
CA LEU A 223 -0.09 22.66 -7.01
C LEU A 223 0.75 22.17 -8.19
N PRO A 224 1.58 23.03 -8.81
CA PRO A 224 2.47 22.60 -9.88
C PRO A 224 3.51 21.61 -9.37
N VAL A 225 3.79 20.56 -10.15
CA VAL A 225 4.87 19.62 -9.86
C VAL A 225 6.21 20.33 -10.14
N PRO A 226 7.13 20.42 -9.17
CA PRO A 226 8.41 21.06 -9.40
C PRO A 226 9.20 20.33 -10.51
N PRO A 227 9.77 21.05 -11.49
CA PRO A 227 10.62 20.45 -12.50
C PRO A 227 11.94 19.97 -11.88
N ARG A 228 12.63 19.07 -12.57
CA ARG A 228 13.98 18.63 -12.19
C ARG A 228 14.97 19.80 -12.31
N ASP A 229 15.79 19.99 -11.28
CA ASP A 229 16.85 21.00 -11.23
C ASP A 229 18.10 20.43 -10.52
N VAL A 230 19.03 19.92 -11.34
CA VAL A 230 20.25 19.25 -10.85
C VAL A 230 21.23 20.26 -10.25
N ASP A 231 21.30 21.49 -10.77
CA ASP A 231 22.22 22.51 -10.28
C ASP A 231 21.77 23.04 -8.91
N LYS A 232 20.46 23.24 -8.74
CA LYS A 232 19.87 23.55 -7.43
C LYS A 232 20.11 22.40 -6.44
N ALA A 233 19.97 21.15 -6.85
CA ALA A 233 20.25 20.00 -5.98
C ALA A 233 21.70 20.00 -5.46
N LYS A 234 22.68 20.22 -6.35
CA LYS A 234 24.10 20.35 -5.98
C LYS A 234 24.36 21.53 -5.05
N ALA A 235 23.75 22.69 -5.33
CA ALA A 235 23.87 23.88 -4.51
C ALA A 235 23.32 23.65 -3.09
N LEU A 236 22.19 22.97 -2.96
CA LEU A 236 21.59 22.59 -1.68
C LEU A 236 22.48 21.63 -0.87
N LEU A 237 23.07 20.62 -1.51
CA LEU A 237 24.03 19.72 -0.84
C LEU A 237 25.26 20.46 -0.32
N LYS A 238 25.82 21.37 -1.13
CA LYS A 238 26.94 22.22 -0.73
C LYS A 238 26.56 23.13 0.44
N ALA A 239 25.40 23.76 0.40
CA ALA A 239 24.89 24.61 1.48
C ALA A 239 24.63 23.82 2.77
N ALA A 240 24.26 22.54 2.65
CA ALA A 240 24.10 21.61 3.77
C ALA A 240 25.44 21.11 4.35
N GLY A 241 26.59 21.48 3.75
CA GLY A 241 27.89 21.02 4.19
C GLY A 241 28.13 19.52 3.93
N VAL A 242 27.38 18.92 3.00
CA VAL A 242 27.50 17.50 2.67
C VAL A 242 28.56 17.30 1.59
N THR A 243 29.52 16.42 1.84
CA THR A 243 30.50 15.98 0.84
C THR A 243 29.83 15.04 -0.17
N ALA A 244 29.86 15.41 -1.45
CA ALA A 244 29.38 14.56 -2.54
C ALA A 244 30.50 13.61 -3.04
N PRO A 245 30.19 12.37 -3.44
CA PRO A 245 28.84 11.80 -3.50
C PRO A 245 28.33 11.33 -2.13
N LEU A 246 27.11 11.70 -1.77
CA LEU A 246 26.44 11.17 -0.57
C LEU A 246 25.94 9.76 -0.86
N THR A 247 26.50 8.76 -0.17
CA THR A 247 26.03 7.37 -0.31
C THR A 247 24.77 7.12 0.52
N VAL A 248 23.75 6.55 -0.12
CA VAL A 248 22.42 6.37 0.46
C VAL A 248 21.85 5.00 0.07
N ASN A 249 21.31 4.27 1.02
CA ASN A 249 20.59 3.02 0.76
C ASN A 249 19.09 3.27 0.59
N LEU A 250 18.51 2.73 -0.49
CA LEU A 250 17.07 2.74 -0.75
C LEU A 250 16.51 1.32 -0.69
N LEU A 251 15.57 1.07 0.22
CA LEU A 251 14.80 -0.17 0.24
C LEU A 251 13.80 -0.18 -0.91
N VAL A 252 13.83 -1.24 -1.72
CA VAL A 252 12.97 -1.43 -2.88
C VAL A 252 12.34 -2.82 -2.84
N PRO A 253 11.02 -2.96 -3.08
CA PRO A 253 10.39 -4.26 -3.23
C PRO A 253 11.02 -5.07 -4.38
N ASN A 254 11.20 -6.37 -4.18
CA ASN A 254 11.82 -7.29 -5.14
C ASN A 254 10.89 -7.72 -6.31
N ASN A 255 10.29 -6.76 -7.01
CA ASN A 255 9.55 -7.01 -8.25
C ASN A 255 10.13 -6.18 -9.42
N PRO A 256 9.96 -6.62 -10.68
CA PRO A 256 10.58 -5.97 -11.84
C PRO A 256 10.28 -4.47 -11.98
N THR A 257 9.03 -4.07 -11.75
CA THR A 257 8.62 -2.67 -11.88
C THR A 257 9.27 -1.79 -10.82
N SER A 258 9.26 -2.22 -9.55
CA SER A 258 9.95 -1.49 -8.48
C SER A 258 11.46 -1.41 -8.69
N GLN A 259 12.07 -2.48 -9.21
CA GLN A 259 13.49 -2.49 -9.59
C GLN A 259 13.79 -1.45 -10.68
N GLN A 260 12.96 -1.38 -11.72
CA GLN A 260 13.11 -0.41 -12.81
C GLN A 260 12.95 1.03 -12.29
N VAL A 261 11.98 1.30 -11.40
CA VAL A 261 11.88 2.62 -10.75
C VAL A 261 13.16 2.94 -9.97
N GLY A 262 13.68 2.00 -9.19
CA GLY A 262 14.92 2.17 -8.42
C GLY A 262 16.13 2.50 -9.31
N GLN A 263 16.28 1.80 -10.45
CA GLN A 263 17.38 2.03 -11.40
C GLN A 263 17.30 3.41 -12.07
N VAL A 264 16.09 3.82 -12.49
CA VAL A 264 15.87 5.16 -13.05
C VAL A 264 16.17 6.24 -12.01
N LEU A 265 15.71 6.06 -10.77
CA LEU A 265 16.04 6.97 -9.67
C LEU A 265 17.56 7.02 -9.43
N GLN A 266 18.23 5.86 -9.38
CA GLN A 266 19.67 5.78 -9.17
C GLN A 266 20.45 6.59 -10.22
N ALA A 267 20.08 6.46 -11.50
CA ALA A 267 20.69 7.24 -12.57
C ALA A 267 20.44 8.76 -12.40
N MET A 268 19.19 9.16 -12.12
CA MET A 268 18.83 10.57 -11.99
C MET A 268 19.52 11.27 -10.81
N VAL A 269 19.59 10.62 -9.65
CA VAL A 269 20.16 11.23 -8.43
C VAL A 269 21.69 11.22 -8.41
N ALA A 270 22.32 10.32 -9.18
CA ALA A 270 23.78 10.31 -9.38
C ALA A 270 24.28 11.63 -9.97
N GLU A 271 23.54 12.20 -10.94
CA GLU A 271 23.88 13.48 -11.55
C GLU A 271 23.90 14.65 -10.55
N ALA A 272 23.14 14.55 -9.45
CA ALA A 272 23.06 15.54 -8.38
C ALA A 272 24.03 15.30 -7.22
N GLY A 273 24.83 14.23 -7.27
CA GLY A 273 25.81 13.91 -6.23
C GLY A 273 25.32 12.93 -5.16
N PHE A 274 24.32 12.11 -5.45
CA PHE A 274 23.91 10.99 -4.59
C PHE A 274 24.37 9.65 -5.18
N ASN A 275 25.07 8.84 -4.39
CA ASN A 275 25.34 7.44 -4.73
C ASN A 275 24.25 6.55 -4.12
N LEU A 276 23.23 6.22 -4.90
CA LEU A 276 22.07 5.46 -4.43
C LEU A 276 22.29 3.95 -4.54
N ASN A 277 22.37 3.24 -3.42
CA ASN A 277 22.44 1.78 -3.36
C ASN A 277 21.04 1.19 -3.22
N LEU A 278 20.61 0.39 -4.18
CA LEU A 278 19.31 -0.27 -4.13
C LEU A 278 19.39 -1.56 -3.31
N GLN A 279 18.57 -1.65 -2.26
CA GLN A 279 18.44 -2.83 -1.42
C GLN A 279 17.11 -3.52 -1.73
N MET A 280 17.17 -4.51 -2.62
CA MET A 280 16.00 -5.31 -3.00
C MET A 280 15.61 -6.22 -1.84
N THR A 281 14.34 -6.21 -1.45
CA THR A 281 13.85 -7.03 -0.34
C THR A 281 12.39 -7.45 -0.54
N GLU A 282 11.98 -8.53 0.12
CA GLU A 282 10.60 -8.99 0.14
C GLU A 282 9.70 -7.95 0.84
N PHE A 283 8.45 -7.79 0.39
CA PHE A 283 7.61 -6.67 0.80
C PHE A 283 7.25 -6.67 2.30
N ALA A 284 6.94 -7.83 2.90
CA ALA A 284 6.71 -7.89 4.33
C ALA A 284 7.97 -7.53 5.12
N THR A 285 9.13 -8.01 4.68
CA THR A 285 10.44 -7.65 5.26
C THR A 285 10.73 -6.15 5.13
N LEU A 286 10.35 -5.52 4.01
CA LEU A 286 10.45 -4.07 3.83
C LEU A 286 9.62 -3.32 4.87
N LEU A 287 8.37 -3.76 5.09
CA LEU A 287 7.47 -3.14 6.07
C LEU A 287 7.99 -3.30 7.51
N ASP A 288 8.55 -4.46 7.85
CA ASP A 288 9.15 -4.70 9.17
C ASP A 288 10.37 -3.80 9.41
N ARG A 289 11.22 -3.61 8.39
CA ARG A 289 12.36 -2.68 8.44
C ARG A 289 11.91 -1.22 8.52
N GLN A 290 10.82 -0.85 7.83
CA GLN A 290 10.23 0.47 7.98
C GLN A 290 9.74 0.75 9.40
N GLN A 291 9.11 -0.24 10.04
CA GLN A 291 8.61 -0.13 11.42
C GLN A 291 9.75 -0.03 12.43
N SER A 292 10.77 -0.90 12.31
CA SER A 292 11.92 -0.92 13.22
C SER A 292 12.87 0.27 13.03
N GLY A 293 12.70 1.02 11.93
CA GLY A 293 13.56 2.16 11.58
C GLY A 293 14.89 1.74 10.95
N ASP A 294 15.01 0.48 10.49
CA ASP A 294 16.20 -0.04 9.81
C ASP A 294 16.23 0.31 8.31
N TYR A 295 16.21 1.60 8.00
CA TYR A 295 16.29 2.12 6.63
C TYR A 295 16.73 3.59 6.60
N GLN A 296 17.30 4.03 5.48
CA GLN A 296 17.57 5.45 5.21
C GLN A 296 16.49 6.03 4.29
N LEU A 297 16.38 5.46 3.09
CA LEU A 297 15.26 5.69 2.18
C LEU A 297 14.46 4.40 2.03
N SER A 298 13.16 4.52 1.87
CA SER A 298 12.32 3.38 1.59
C SER A 298 11.27 3.73 0.55
N PHE A 299 11.10 2.83 -0.43
CA PHE A 299 10.01 2.91 -1.37
C PHE A 299 8.68 2.86 -0.61
N LEU A 300 7.85 3.88 -0.80
CA LEU A 300 6.52 3.95 -0.22
C LEU A 300 5.49 3.80 -1.33
N ARG A 301 4.57 2.87 -1.13
CA ARG A 301 3.30 2.82 -1.84
C ARG A 301 2.19 2.83 -0.82
N LEU A 302 1.49 3.97 -0.70
CA LEU A 302 0.29 4.03 0.11
C LEU A 302 -0.89 3.55 -0.75
N VAL A 303 -1.55 2.48 -0.30
CA VAL A 303 -2.85 2.11 -0.86
C VAL A 303 -3.89 2.95 -0.17
N GLY A 304 -4.68 3.60 -0.99
CA GLY A 304 -5.88 4.18 -0.50
C GLY A 304 -6.95 3.16 -0.05
N THR A 305 -7.60 3.37 1.11
CA THR A 305 -8.86 2.76 1.59
C THR A 305 -10.02 3.79 1.69
N PRO A 306 -11.33 3.40 1.65
CA PRO A 306 -12.48 4.31 1.41
C PRO A 306 -12.37 5.70 2.05
N GLY A 307 -12.48 6.73 1.21
CA GLY A 307 -11.65 7.95 1.30
C GLY A 307 -10.43 7.87 0.37
N SER A 308 -10.21 6.68 -0.17
CA SER A 308 -9.10 6.39 -1.02
C SER A 308 -9.32 5.14 -1.95
N GLY A 309 -9.38 5.31 -3.28
CA GLY A 309 -9.49 4.26 -4.29
C GLY A 309 -8.14 3.70 -4.71
N ARG A 310 -8.16 2.63 -5.49
CA ARG A 310 -6.97 2.00 -6.06
C ARG A 310 -6.68 2.53 -7.45
N GLN A 311 -5.43 2.91 -7.75
CA GLN A 311 -4.96 2.95 -9.14
C GLN A 311 -4.55 1.54 -9.47
N HIS A 312 -5.51 0.71 -9.88
CA HIS A 312 -5.23 -0.61 -10.41
C HIS A 312 -5.97 -0.70 -11.74
N LEU A 313 -5.20 -0.92 -12.79
CA LEU A 313 -5.69 -1.57 -13.98
C LEU A 313 -6.10 -2.99 -13.56
N ARG A 314 -7.40 -3.28 -13.59
CA ARG A 314 -7.93 -4.61 -13.30
C ARG A 314 -8.33 -5.27 -14.61
N LEU A 315 -7.81 -6.46 -14.87
CA LEU A 315 -8.22 -7.25 -16.02
C LEU A 315 -9.08 -8.42 -15.59
N TYR A 316 -10.08 -8.70 -16.42
CA TYR A 316 -10.96 -9.87 -16.29
C TYR A 316 -11.07 -10.54 -17.67
N GLN A 317 -11.23 -11.86 -17.69
CA GLN A 317 -11.67 -12.55 -18.91
C GLN A 317 -13.16 -12.28 -19.16
N GLN A 318 -13.53 -12.00 -20.42
CA GLN A 318 -14.95 -12.00 -20.79
C GLN A 318 -15.43 -13.46 -20.83
N GLN A 319 -16.19 -13.88 -19.83
CA GLN A 319 -16.88 -15.17 -19.88
C GLN A 319 -17.87 -15.15 -21.05
N ARG A 320 -17.73 -16.13 -21.96
CA ARG A 320 -18.80 -16.46 -22.90
C ARG A 320 -19.94 -17.03 -22.09
N HIS A 321 -21.04 -16.29 -21.97
CA HIS A 321 -22.31 -16.87 -21.59
C HIS A 321 -22.66 -17.98 -22.59
N ALA A 322 -22.73 -19.21 -22.09
CA ALA A 322 -23.50 -20.29 -22.67
C ALA A 322 -24.39 -20.84 -21.56
#